data_AF-A0A3A1Y8D5-F1
#
_entry.id   AF-A0A3A1Y8D5-F1
#
_cell.length_a   1.000
_cell.length_b   1.000
_cell.length_c   1.000
_cell.angle_alpha   90.00
_cell.angle_beta   90.00
_cell.angle_gamma   90.00
#
_symmetry.space_group_name_H-M   'P 1'
#
loop_
_entity.id
_entity.type
_entity.pdbx_description
1 polymer ?
#
loop_
_entity_poly.entity_id
_entity_poly.type
_entity_poly.pdbx_seq_one_letter_code
_entity_poly.pdbx_strand_id
1 'polypeptide(L)'
;MTIKLIQVTPNMLLADKYVSKLPANFDPANSATWPKNQGFYLNEQASPVLFTDRDDTINDDGPGYLHVYSQMEIFPEAYQVLRAKQEQGYMLVIVTNQSGISKKKFTLEDFILCMNQMAADAYAQAGLEIDAVLFAHTSDDSEPWRKPNGQTFVEFSQFFQVNAQDCYMMGDKEIDIIYGKNLGMTTIGVKTGTSIPEGADYLVDEIKDIAKIEFKKVLRV
;
A
#
# COMPACT_ATOMS: atom_id res chain seq x y z
N MET A 1 -10.14 -18.45 6.60
CA MET A 1 -9.56 -18.12 5.28
C MET A 1 -8.19 -17.53 5.56
N THR A 2 -7.13 -17.97 4.88
CA THR A 2 -5.78 -17.42 5.08
C THR A 2 -5.49 -16.50 3.91
N ILE A 3 -5.52 -15.18 4.14
CA ILE A 3 -5.10 -14.20 3.14
C ILE A 3 -3.59 -14.36 2.95
N LYS A 4 -3.14 -14.54 1.71
CA LYS A 4 -1.72 -14.61 1.36
C LYS A 4 -1.36 -13.52 0.39
N LEU A 5 -0.22 -12.88 0.63
CA LEU A 5 0.40 -11.93 -0.27
C LEU A 5 1.48 -12.65 -1.09
N ILE A 6 1.31 -12.68 -2.40
CA ILE A 6 2.19 -13.37 -3.35
C ILE A 6 2.92 -12.32 -4.16
N GLN A 7 4.25 -12.47 -4.26
CA GLN A 7 5.05 -11.61 -5.13
C GLN A 7 4.73 -11.90 -6.59
N VAL A 8 4.28 -10.87 -7.31
CA VAL A 8 3.93 -10.97 -8.74
C VAL A 8 4.81 -10.12 -9.62
N THR A 9 5.49 -9.10 -9.07
CA THR A 9 6.57 -8.36 -9.72
C THR A 9 7.71 -8.12 -8.70
N PRO A 10 8.90 -7.67 -9.12
CA PRO A 10 9.99 -7.37 -8.17
C PRO A 10 9.63 -6.37 -7.06
N ASN A 11 8.62 -5.53 -7.28
CA ASN A 11 8.21 -4.42 -6.40
C ASN A 11 6.75 -4.52 -5.93
N MET A 12 6.05 -5.64 -6.19
CA MET A 12 4.63 -5.79 -5.85
C MET A 12 4.28 -7.18 -5.33
N LEU A 13 3.60 -7.19 -4.18
CA LEU A 13 2.85 -8.34 -3.67
C LEU A 13 1.35 -8.10 -3.91
N LEU A 14 0.63 -9.12 -4.35
CA LEU A 14 -0.83 -9.11 -4.48
C LEU A 14 -1.48 -10.14 -3.58
N ALA A 15 -2.67 -9.83 -3.08
CA ALA A 15 -3.51 -10.82 -2.44
C ALA A 15 -3.81 -11.99 -3.40
N ASP A 16 -3.77 -13.21 -2.88
CA ASP A 16 -4.01 -14.47 -3.62
C ASP A 16 -5.31 -14.49 -4.44
N LYS A 17 -6.36 -13.83 -3.95
CA LYS A 17 -7.64 -13.63 -4.67
C LYS A 17 -7.46 -12.93 -6.03
N TYR A 18 -6.42 -12.13 -6.21
CA TYR A 18 -6.09 -11.46 -7.47
C TYR A 18 -5.13 -12.28 -8.33
N VAL A 19 -4.19 -13.00 -7.71
CA VAL A 19 -3.23 -13.85 -8.42
C VAL A 19 -3.94 -14.95 -9.23
N SER A 20 -5.02 -15.51 -8.68
CA SER A 20 -5.84 -16.52 -9.40
C SER A 20 -6.52 -16.00 -10.67
N LYS A 21 -6.54 -14.67 -10.88
CA LYS A 21 -7.13 -14.01 -12.04
C LYS A 21 -6.09 -13.52 -13.05
N LEU A 22 -4.80 -13.73 -12.80
CA LEU A 22 -3.75 -13.33 -13.74
C LEU A 22 -3.87 -14.11 -15.06
N PRO A 23 -3.47 -13.52 -16.20
CA PRO A 23 -3.39 -14.22 -17.48
C PRO A 23 -2.54 -15.49 -17.36
N ALA A 24 -2.92 -16.56 -18.08
CA ALA A 24 -2.16 -17.81 -18.08
C ALA A 24 -0.71 -17.64 -18.59
N ASN A 25 -0.48 -16.63 -19.43
CA ASN A 25 0.82 -16.25 -19.98
C ASN A 25 1.51 -15.11 -19.20
N PHE A 26 1.05 -14.78 -17.99
CA PHE A 26 1.61 -13.70 -17.18
C PHE A 26 3.12 -13.90 -16.96
N ASP A 27 3.90 -12.88 -17.28
CA ASP A 27 5.34 -12.80 -17.06
C ASP A 27 5.68 -11.45 -16.40
N PRO A 28 6.24 -11.45 -15.17
CA PRO A 28 6.65 -10.21 -14.49
C PRO A 28 7.68 -9.39 -15.27
N ALA A 29 8.50 -10.02 -16.12
CA ALA A 29 9.53 -9.35 -16.90
C ALA A 29 9.01 -8.80 -18.24
N ASN A 30 7.78 -9.11 -18.62
CA ASN A 30 7.20 -8.70 -19.90
C ASN A 30 5.82 -8.08 -19.71
N SER A 31 5.78 -6.75 -19.60
CA SER A 31 4.54 -6.00 -19.37
C SER A 31 3.49 -6.20 -20.46
N ALA A 32 3.86 -6.61 -21.68
CA ALA A 32 2.90 -6.95 -22.72
C ALA A 32 1.98 -8.12 -22.32
N THR A 33 2.42 -8.98 -21.40
CA THR A 33 1.63 -10.11 -20.86
C THR A 33 0.72 -9.73 -19.69
N TRP A 34 0.80 -8.49 -19.19
CA TRP A 34 0.05 -8.06 -18.01
C TRP A 34 -1.43 -7.83 -18.32
N PRO A 35 -2.35 -7.93 -17.32
CA PRO A 35 -3.79 -7.93 -17.53
C PRO A 35 -4.30 -6.86 -18.49
N LYS A 36 -3.95 -5.58 -18.26
CA LYS A 36 -4.40 -4.46 -19.10
C LYS A 36 -4.03 -4.63 -20.57
N ASN A 37 -2.84 -5.12 -20.85
CA ASN A 37 -2.36 -5.35 -22.22
C ASN A 37 -2.96 -6.63 -22.83
N GLN A 38 -3.54 -7.50 -22.01
CA GLN A 38 -4.40 -8.61 -22.43
C GLN A 38 -5.88 -8.21 -22.52
N GLY A 39 -6.21 -6.92 -22.35
CA GLY A 39 -7.56 -6.38 -22.53
C GLY A 39 -8.48 -6.47 -21.32
N PHE A 40 -7.96 -6.72 -20.11
CA PHE A 40 -8.76 -6.79 -18.89
C PHE A 40 -8.06 -6.22 -17.66
N TYR A 41 -8.79 -6.07 -16.55
CA TYR A 41 -8.25 -5.70 -15.24
C TYR A 41 -8.66 -6.74 -14.20
N LEU A 42 -7.94 -6.83 -13.09
CA LEU A 42 -8.21 -7.81 -12.03
C LEU A 42 -9.48 -7.49 -11.22
N ASN A 43 -9.94 -6.23 -11.27
CA ASN A 43 -11.24 -5.77 -10.81
C ASN A 43 -12.20 -5.55 -11.99
N GLU A 44 -13.48 -5.83 -11.78
CA GLU A 44 -14.52 -5.70 -12.81
C GLU A 44 -14.96 -4.24 -13.04
N GLN A 45 -14.78 -3.39 -12.03
CA GLN A 45 -15.14 -1.98 -12.05
C GLN A 45 -14.03 -1.15 -11.42
N ALA A 46 -13.98 0.12 -11.77
CA ALA A 46 -13.03 1.05 -11.18
C ALA A 46 -13.27 1.17 -9.67
N SER A 47 -12.23 0.89 -8.89
CA SER A 47 -12.28 0.98 -7.43
C SER A 47 -11.37 2.11 -6.95
N PRO A 48 -11.85 3.00 -6.07
CA PRO A 48 -10.96 3.94 -5.42
C PRO A 48 -10.04 3.20 -4.45
N VAL A 49 -8.87 3.78 -4.19
CA VAL A 49 -7.81 3.11 -3.42
C VAL A 49 -7.33 4.01 -2.31
N LEU A 50 -7.21 3.46 -1.11
CA LEU A 50 -6.46 4.05 -0.02
C LEU A 50 -5.06 3.46 -0.04
N PHE A 51 -4.11 4.25 -0.52
CA PHE A 51 -2.68 3.99 -0.38
C PHE A 51 -2.22 4.46 1.00
N THR A 52 -1.38 3.67 1.64
CA THR A 52 -0.84 3.98 2.97
C THR A 52 0.62 3.60 3.06
N ASP A 53 1.45 4.42 3.72
CA ASP A 53 2.73 3.93 4.22
C ASP A 53 2.51 2.88 5.32
N ARG A 54 3.58 2.17 5.66
CA ARG A 54 3.60 1.10 6.65
C ARG A 54 4.15 1.62 7.98
N ASP A 55 5.43 1.96 7.97
CA ASP A 55 6.18 2.38 9.15
C ASP A 55 5.81 3.81 9.53
N ASP A 56 5.70 4.07 10.83
CA ASP A 56 5.15 5.28 11.45
C ASP A 56 3.75 5.68 10.97
N THR A 57 3.03 4.80 10.27
CA THR A 57 1.66 5.05 9.76
C THR A 57 0.67 3.98 10.22
N ILE A 58 0.94 2.70 9.93
CA ILE A 58 0.17 1.56 10.45
C ILE A 58 0.82 1.00 11.71
N ASN A 59 2.15 0.94 11.74
CA ASN A 59 2.95 0.51 12.88
C ASN A 59 3.96 1.58 13.27
N ASP A 60 4.45 1.52 14.51
CA ASP A 60 5.61 2.29 14.96
C ASP A 60 6.89 1.80 14.23
N ASP A 61 7.74 2.70 13.72
CA ASP A 61 9.00 2.34 13.04
C ASP A 61 10.09 1.88 14.03
N GLY A 62 9.94 2.17 15.33
CA GLY A 62 10.83 1.76 16.40
C GLY A 62 12.30 2.07 16.12
N PRO A 63 13.22 1.08 16.14
CA PRO A 63 14.63 1.28 15.81
C PRO A 63 14.92 1.39 14.30
N GLY A 64 13.88 1.30 13.45
CA GLY A 64 13.97 1.22 12.00
C GLY A 64 14.31 -0.19 11.49
N TYR A 65 14.15 -0.39 10.18
CA TYR A 65 14.40 -1.66 9.49
C TYR A 65 13.54 -2.84 10.01
N LEU A 66 12.30 -2.58 10.42
CA LEU A 66 11.38 -3.62 10.90
C LEU A 66 11.03 -4.62 9.78
N HIS A 67 11.39 -5.89 10.03
CA HIS A 67 11.21 -7.02 9.10
C HIS A 67 10.81 -8.31 9.83
N VAL A 68 10.61 -8.25 11.15
CA VAL A 68 10.11 -9.36 11.96
C VAL A 68 8.79 -8.90 12.54
N TYR A 69 7.69 -9.52 12.11
CA TYR A 69 6.34 -9.08 12.48
C TYR A 69 6.11 -9.08 14.00
N SER A 70 6.69 -10.02 14.75
CA SER A 70 6.55 -10.05 16.22
C SER A 70 7.23 -8.87 16.95
N GLN A 71 8.00 -8.05 16.24
CA GLN A 71 8.60 -6.82 16.75
C GLN A 71 7.83 -5.56 16.32
N MET A 72 6.82 -5.71 15.47
CA MET A 72 5.99 -4.58 15.04
C MET A 72 4.95 -4.25 16.09
N GLU A 73 4.86 -2.97 16.44
CA GLU A 73 3.79 -2.44 17.27
C GLU A 73 2.77 -1.75 16.36
N ILE A 74 1.66 -2.42 16.08
CA ILE A 74 0.57 -1.85 15.28
C ILE A 74 -0.10 -0.74 16.11
N PHE A 75 -0.31 0.43 15.52
CA PHE A 75 -0.99 1.51 16.21
C PHE A 75 -2.43 1.11 16.58
N PRO A 76 -2.92 1.54 17.75
CA PRO A 76 -4.29 1.27 18.15
C PRO A 76 -5.29 1.70 17.08
N GLU A 77 -6.28 0.83 16.83
CA GLU A 77 -7.38 1.07 15.89
C GLU A 77 -6.99 1.15 14.40
N ALA A 78 -5.70 1.02 14.05
CA ALA A 78 -5.22 1.11 12.68
C ALA A 78 -5.99 0.16 11.74
N TYR A 79 -6.08 -1.12 12.11
CA TYR A 79 -6.80 -2.09 11.27
C TYR A 79 -8.30 -1.83 11.19
N GLN A 80 -8.93 -1.42 12.29
CA GLN A 80 -10.37 -1.13 12.34
C GLN A 80 -10.73 0.06 11.45
N VAL A 81 -9.90 1.11 11.46
CA VAL A 81 -10.10 2.31 10.65
C VAL A 81 -9.92 2.01 9.16
N LEU A 82 -8.86 1.29 8.80
CA LEU A 82 -8.62 0.88 7.42
C LEU A 82 -9.72 -0.07 6.94
N ARG A 83 -10.20 -0.98 7.80
CA ARG A 83 -11.34 -1.85 7.52
C ARG A 83 -12.60 -1.05 7.23
N ALA A 84 -12.90 -0.03 8.04
CA ALA A 84 -14.07 0.81 7.82
C ALA A 84 -14.03 1.52 6.45
N LYS A 85 -12.85 1.91 5.96
CA LYS A 85 -12.69 2.46 4.60
C LYS A 85 -12.87 1.38 3.53
N GLN A 86 -12.38 0.18 3.78
CA GLN A 86 -12.62 -0.96 2.88
C GLN A 86 -14.11 -1.32 2.76
N GLU A 87 -14.88 -1.21 3.85
CA GLU A 87 -16.34 -1.38 3.83
C GLU A 87 -17.05 -0.32 2.98
N GLN A 88 -16.47 0.88 2.88
CA GLN A 88 -16.93 1.94 2.00
C GLN A 88 -16.58 1.69 0.51
N GLY A 89 -15.88 0.60 0.18
CA GLY A 89 -15.54 0.21 -1.18
C GLY A 89 -14.14 0.59 -1.63
N TYR A 90 -13.28 1.06 -0.73
CA TYR A 90 -11.87 1.32 -1.04
C TYR A 90 -11.06 0.02 -1.05
N MET A 91 -10.17 -0.11 -2.03
CA MET A 91 -9.07 -1.07 -1.90
C MET A 91 -8.02 -0.53 -0.93
N LEU A 92 -7.37 -1.42 -0.18
CA LEU A 92 -6.27 -1.06 0.71
C LEU A 92 -4.94 -1.50 0.10
N VAL A 93 -4.06 -0.54 -0.17
CA VAL A 93 -2.73 -0.79 -0.75
C VAL A 93 -1.65 -0.18 0.13
N ILE A 94 -0.71 -0.99 0.59
CA ILE A 94 0.48 -0.49 1.30
C ILE A 94 1.50 -0.06 0.25
N VAL A 95 2.11 1.12 0.40
CA VAL A 95 3.23 1.59 -0.43
C VAL A 95 4.39 2.05 0.45
N THR A 96 5.50 1.31 0.43
CA THR A 96 6.57 1.46 1.45
C THR A 96 8.00 1.43 0.88
N ASN A 97 8.88 2.26 1.45
CA ASN A 97 10.30 2.35 1.05
C ASN A 97 11.18 1.46 1.96
N GLN A 98 11.48 0.24 1.53
CA GLN A 98 12.19 -0.78 2.34
C GLN A 98 13.68 -0.83 2.02
N SER A 99 14.38 0.27 2.30
CA SER A 99 15.81 0.44 2.00
C SER A 99 16.74 -0.57 2.72
N GLY A 100 16.25 -1.21 3.79
CA GLY A 100 16.97 -2.25 4.54
C GLY A 100 17.38 -3.44 3.68
N ILE A 101 16.64 -3.74 2.61
CA ILE A 101 16.94 -4.81 1.66
C ILE A 101 18.27 -4.54 0.95
N SER A 102 18.40 -3.40 0.25
CA SER A 102 19.66 -3.03 -0.43
C SER A 102 20.84 -2.82 0.54
N LYS A 103 20.54 -2.39 1.78
CA LYS A 103 21.54 -2.23 2.85
C LYS A 103 21.91 -3.54 3.56
N LYS A 104 21.36 -4.68 3.11
CA LYS A 104 21.60 -6.02 3.67
C LYS A 104 21.29 -6.12 5.17
N LYS A 105 20.29 -5.37 5.64
CA LYS A 105 19.76 -5.45 7.01
C LYS A 105 18.82 -6.64 7.19
N PHE A 106 18.10 -6.99 6.14
CA PHE A 106 17.24 -8.15 6.02
C PHE A 106 17.07 -8.53 4.55
N THR A 107 16.57 -9.72 4.27
CA THR A 107 16.35 -10.23 2.91
C THR A 107 14.96 -9.85 2.38
N LEU A 108 14.76 -10.00 1.06
CA LEU A 108 13.43 -9.82 0.48
C LEU A 108 12.45 -10.87 1.02
N GLU A 109 12.91 -12.08 1.25
CA GLU A 109 12.15 -13.18 1.84
C GLU A 109 11.67 -12.83 3.25
N ASP A 110 12.53 -12.23 4.08
CA ASP A 110 12.16 -11.76 5.43
C ASP A 110 11.03 -10.72 5.36
N PHE A 111 11.16 -9.74 4.45
CA PHE A 111 10.13 -8.72 4.24
C PHE A 111 8.79 -9.34 3.79
N ILE A 112 8.81 -10.26 2.81
CA ILE A 112 7.59 -10.92 2.32
C ILE A 112 6.93 -11.73 3.43
N LEU A 113 7.72 -12.45 4.24
CA LEU A 113 7.22 -13.19 5.39
C LEU A 113 6.54 -12.25 6.39
N CYS A 114 7.19 -11.14 6.73
CA CYS A 114 6.67 -10.12 7.62
C CYS A 114 5.33 -9.54 7.11
N MET A 115 5.26 -9.19 5.82
CA MET A 115 4.02 -8.67 5.22
C MET A 115 2.90 -9.71 5.22
N ASN A 116 3.20 -10.98 4.98
CA ASN A 116 2.20 -12.05 5.08
C ASN A 116 1.68 -12.24 6.52
N GLN A 117 2.56 -12.15 7.52
CA GLN A 117 2.14 -12.23 8.93
C GLN A 117 1.26 -11.04 9.31
N MET A 118 1.64 -9.82 8.88
CA MET A 118 0.82 -8.62 9.06
C MET A 118 -0.55 -8.75 8.39
N ALA A 119 -0.62 -9.26 7.15
CA ALA A 119 -1.88 -9.46 6.46
C ALA A 119 -2.79 -10.50 7.15
N ALA A 120 -2.21 -11.60 7.63
CA ALA A 120 -2.95 -12.62 8.37
C ALA A 120 -3.52 -12.06 9.68
N ASP A 121 -2.74 -11.26 10.40
CA ASP A 121 -3.14 -10.63 11.64
C ASP A 121 -4.21 -9.54 11.44
N ALA A 122 -4.03 -8.66 10.45
CA ALA A 122 -5.02 -7.65 10.08
C ALA A 122 -6.39 -8.27 9.78
N TYR A 123 -6.40 -9.39 9.05
CA TYR A 123 -7.62 -10.14 8.78
C TYR A 123 -8.19 -10.80 10.04
N ALA A 124 -7.36 -11.41 10.88
CA ALA A 124 -7.81 -12.07 12.11
C ALA A 124 -8.42 -11.08 13.12
N GLN A 125 -7.85 -9.88 13.25
CA GLN A 125 -8.28 -8.89 14.23
C GLN A 125 -9.48 -8.04 13.78
N ALA A 126 -9.55 -7.68 12.50
CA ALA A 126 -10.55 -6.72 12.00
C ALA A 126 -11.27 -7.17 10.72
N GLY A 127 -10.93 -8.33 10.16
CA GLY A 127 -11.39 -8.71 8.81
C GLY A 127 -10.83 -7.79 7.72
N LEU A 128 -9.73 -7.08 7.99
CA LEU A 128 -9.09 -6.20 7.04
C LEU A 128 -8.30 -7.02 6.02
N GLU A 129 -8.60 -6.81 4.73
CA GLU A 129 -7.81 -7.42 3.65
C GLU A 129 -6.83 -6.39 3.08
N ILE A 130 -5.54 -6.73 3.03
CA ILE A 130 -4.54 -5.95 2.29
C ILE A 130 -4.57 -6.43 0.85
N ASP A 131 -5.00 -5.56 -0.08
CA ASP A 131 -5.20 -5.94 -1.49
C ASP A 131 -3.87 -6.04 -2.25
N ALA A 132 -2.93 -5.14 -1.95
CA ALA A 132 -1.58 -5.15 -2.51
C ALA A 132 -0.55 -4.50 -1.57
N VAL A 133 0.72 -4.86 -1.76
CA VAL A 133 1.87 -4.18 -1.17
C VAL A 133 2.82 -3.79 -2.29
N LEU A 134 3.04 -2.49 -2.45
CA LEU A 134 3.99 -1.90 -3.39
C LEU A 134 5.22 -1.46 -2.60
N PHE A 135 6.42 -1.77 -3.07
CA PHE A 135 7.62 -1.48 -2.30
C PHE A 135 8.86 -1.21 -3.14
N ALA A 136 9.76 -0.38 -2.61
CA ALA A 136 11.10 -0.18 -3.16
C ALA A 136 12.14 -0.88 -2.26
N HIS A 137 13.06 -1.62 -2.87
CA HIS A 137 14.13 -2.35 -2.17
C HIS A 137 15.40 -1.50 -1.96
N THR A 138 15.55 -0.39 -2.69
CA THR A 138 16.78 0.41 -2.71
C THR A 138 16.74 1.61 -1.76
N SER A 139 17.94 2.07 -1.41
CA SER A 139 18.19 3.33 -0.72
C SER A 139 18.51 4.50 -1.65
N ASP A 140 18.61 4.23 -2.96
CA ASP A 140 18.85 5.24 -4.00
C ASP A 140 17.56 5.98 -4.33
N ASP A 141 17.49 7.27 -3.96
CA ASP A 141 16.33 8.14 -4.20
C ASP A 141 16.06 8.40 -5.70
N SER A 142 17.01 8.09 -6.59
CA SER A 142 16.79 8.17 -8.04
C SER A 142 15.99 7.00 -8.62
N GLU A 143 15.76 5.94 -7.83
CA GLU A 143 15.07 4.75 -8.31
C GLU A 143 13.57 5.02 -8.59
N PRO A 144 13.03 4.62 -9.76
CA PRO A 144 11.65 4.92 -10.14
C PRO A 144 10.57 4.42 -9.17
N TRP A 145 10.80 3.29 -8.49
CA TRP A 145 9.84 2.68 -7.57
C TRP A 145 9.87 3.26 -6.16
N ARG A 146 10.90 4.05 -5.82
CA ARG A 146 11.08 4.61 -4.49
C ARG A 146 10.34 5.93 -4.36
N LYS A 147 9.44 6.04 -3.37
CA LYS A 147 8.78 7.32 -3.05
C LYS A 147 9.86 8.41 -2.90
N PRO A 148 9.70 9.61 -3.48
CA PRO A 148 8.45 10.17 -3.99
C PRO A 148 8.16 9.86 -5.47
N ASN A 149 8.96 9.01 -6.12
CA ASN A 149 8.72 8.58 -7.51
C ASN A 149 7.49 7.66 -7.59
N GLY A 150 6.80 7.67 -8.74
CA GLY A 150 5.46 7.10 -8.90
C GLY A 150 5.38 5.74 -9.61
N GLN A 151 6.50 5.07 -9.91
CA GLN A 151 6.48 3.88 -10.79
C GLN A 151 5.67 2.72 -10.20
N THR A 152 5.68 2.56 -8.88
CA THR A 152 4.86 1.55 -8.18
C THR A 152 3.36 1.71 -8.47
N PHE A 153 2.83 2.93 -8.43
CA PHE A 153 1.45 3.20 -8.83
C PHE A 153 1.21 2.95 -10.32
N VAL A 154 2.14 3.37 -11.18
CA VAL A 154 2.04 3.16 -12.63
C VAL A 154 1.87 1.68 -12.95
N GLU A 155 2.69 0.81 -12.34
CA GLU A 155 2.58 -0.63 -12.50
C GLU A 155 1.27 -1.17 -11.94
N PHE A 156 0.92 -0.80 -10.71
CA PHE A 156 -0.34 -1.22 -10.08
C PHE A 156 -1.57 -0.88 -10.94
N SER A 157 -1.59 0.31 -11.57
CA SER A 157 -2.67 0.74 -12.47
C SER A 157 -2.77 -0.07 -13.79
N GLN A 158 -1.79 -0.92 -14.10
CA GLN A 158 -1.87 -1.87 -15.22
C GLN A 158 -2.54 -3.19 -14.82
N PHE A 159 -2.70 -3.45 -13.51
CA PHE A 159 -3.40 -4.61 -13.00
C PHE A 159 -4.84 -4.26 -12.64
N PHE A 160 -5.07 -3.04 -12.18
CA PHE A 160 -6.37 -2.58 -11.69
C PHE A 160 -6.88 -1.36 -12.44
N GLN A 161 -8.19 -1.31 -12.67
CA GLN A 161 -8.86 -0.13 -13.22
C GLN A 161 -8.93 0.95 -12.13
N VAL A 162 -7.90 1.80 -12.05
CA VAL A 162 -7.75 2.80 -10.97
C VAL A 162 -7.44 4.17 -11.54
N ASN A 163 -8.10 5.19 -10.99
CA ASN A 163 -7.85 6.60 -11.29
C ASN A 163 -7.28 7.28 -10.05
N ALA A 164 -6.12 7.92 -10.17
CA ALA A 164 -5.44 8.56 -9.05
C ALA A 164 -6.28 9.65 -8.37
N GLN A 165 -7.13 10.35 -9.13
CA GLN A 165 -8.01 11.39 -8.58
C GLN A 165 -9.04 10.85 -7.59
N ASP A 166 -9.31 9.54 -7.63
CA ASP A 166 -10.23 8.86 -6.71
C ASP A 166 -9.48 8.11 -5.61
N CYS A 167 -8.15 8.27 -5.56
CA CYS A 167 -7.28 7.64 -4.58
C CYS A 167 -6.84 8.61 -3.49
N TYR A 168 -6.50 8.02 -2.35
CA TYR A 168 -5.92 8.72 -1.21
C TYR A 168 -4.53 8.16 -0.94
N MET A 169 -3.57 9.03 -0.57
CA MET A 169 -2.25 8.63 -0.08
C MET A 169 -2.11 9.08 1.37
N MET A 170 -1.87 8.13 2.27
CA MET A 170 -1.63 8.37 3.68
C MET A 170 -0.18 8.07 4.06
N GLY A 171 0.45 8.95 4.82
CA GLY A 171 1.79 8.71 5.36
C GLY A 171 2.22 9.75 6.39
N ASP A 172 3.32 9.46 7.09
CA ASP A 172 3.88 10.29 8.15
C ASP A 172 4.95 11.27 7.65
N LYS A 173 5.50 11.03 6.46
CA LYS A 173 6.60 11.82 5.91
C LYS A 173 6.15 12.68 4.74
N GLU A 174 6.84 13.81 4.56
CA GLU A 174 6.63 14.69 3.40
C GLU A 174 6.77 13.94 2.06
N ILE A 175 7.64 12.93 2.01
CA ILE A 175 7.87 12.10 0.83
C ILE A 175 6.60 11.35 0.36
N ASP A 176 5.72 11.00 1.28
CA ASP A 176 4.42 10.35 1.02
C ASP A 176 3.43 11.35 0.43
N ILE A 177 3.44 12.56 0.97
CA ILE A 177 2.60 13.65 0.49
C ILE A 177 3.03 14.06 -0.92
N ILE A 178 4.33 14.18 -1.16
CA ILE A 178 4.87 14.47 -2.49
C ILE A 178 4.53 13.34 -3.47
N TYR A 179 4.67 12.07 -3.06
CA TYR A 179 4.26 10.92 -3.87
C TYR A 179 2.79 11.01 -4.29
N GLY A 180 1.89 11.23 -3.33
CA GLY A 180 0.46 11.36 -3.59
C GLY A 180 0.14 12.54 -4.52
N LYS A 181 0.72 13.71 -4.26
CA LYS A 181 0.51 14.92 -5.07
C LYS A 181 1.04 14.77 -6.50
N ASN A 182 2.22 14.20 -6.68
CA ASN A 182 2.81 13.96 -8.00
C ASN A 182 1.91 13.07 -8.87
N LEU A 183 1.17 12.15 -8.24
CA LEU A 183 0.23 11.26 -8.89
C LEU A 183 -1.19 11.85 -9.01
N GLY A 184 -1.48 12.98 -8.36
CA GLY A 184 -2.81 13.61 -8.36
C GLY A 184 -3.81 12.97 -7.39
N MET A 185 -3.32 12.32 -6.33
CA MET A 185 -4.13 11.75 -5.25
C MET A 185 -4.48 12.82 -4.21
N THR A 186 -5.54 12.57 -3.43
CA THR A 186 -5.79 13.32 -2.19
C THR A 186 -4.85 12.84 -1.09
N THR A 187 -4.22 13.73 -0.35
CA THR A 187 -3.17 13.38 0.62
C THR A 187 -3.62 13.54 2.07
N ILE A 188 -3.24 12.57 2.91
CA ILE A 188 -3.54 12.55 4.35
C ILE A 188 -2.22 12.38 5.10
N GLY A 189 -1.81 13.42 5.79
CA GLY A 189 -0.68 13.37 6.72
C GLY A 189 -1.12 12.84 8.09
N VAL A 190 -0.39 11.88 8.64
CA VAL A 190 -0.54 11.40 10.02
C VAL A 190 0.65 11.86 10.87
N LYS A 191 0.45 12.32 12.10
CA LYS A 191 1.54 12.79 12.99
C LYS A 191 2.05 11.73 13.95
N THR A 192 1.92 10.47 13.58
CA THR A 192 2.38 9.32 14.35
C THR A 192 3.90 9.13 14.26
N GLY A 193 4.53 9.62 13.19
CA GLY A 193 5.99 9.60 13.02
C GLY A 193 6.75 10.76 13.65
N THR A 194 8.04 10.83 13.36
CA THR A 194 8.96 11.83 13.95
C THR A 194 8.91 13.21 13.29
N SER A 195 8.23 13.34 12.15
CA SER A 195 8.08 14.58 11.39
C SER A 195 6.61 14.92 11.16
N ILE A 196 6.31 16.19 10.93
CA ILE A 196 4.99 16.61 10.46
C ILE A 196 5.02 16.57 8.93
N PRO A 197 4.12 15.80 8.28
CA PRO A 197 4.03 15.74 6.82
C PRO A 197 3.39 17.03 6.28
N GLU A 198 4.23 18.04 6.02
CA GLU A 198 3.78 19.33 5.53
C GLU A 198 3.12 19.25 4.14
N GLY A 199 2.17 20.16 3.91
CA GLY A 199 1.50 20.28 2.62
C GLY A 199 0.41 19.24 2.35
N ALA A 200 0.12 18.31 3.25
CA ALA A 200 -1.00 17.39 3.06
C ALA A 200 -2.36 18.11 2.94
N ASP A 201 -3.28 17.57 2.16
CA ASP A 201 -4.64 18.13 2.02
C ASP A 201 -5.42 18.00 3.34
N TYR A 202 -5.18 16.90 4.05
CA TYR A 202 -5.66 16.66 5.41
C TYR A 202 -4.48 16.33 6.31
N LEU A 203 -4.54 16.78 7.56
CA LEU A 203 -3.56 16.47 8.58
C LEU A 203 -4.28 16.01 9.84
N VAL A 204 -3.90 14.83 10.34
CA VAL A 204 -4.50 14.21 11.52
C VAL A 204 -3.44 13.84 12.54
N ASP A 205 -3.79 13.82 13.82
CA ASP A 205 -2.83 13.53 14.89
C ASP A 205 -2.55 12.02 15.00
N GLU A 206 -3.60 11.20 14.89
CA GLU A 206 -3.52 9.75 15.00
C GLU A 206 -4.28 9.06 13.85
N ILE A 207 -3.96 7.80 13.56
CA ILE A 207 -4.63 7.02 12.50
C ILE A 207 -6.16 6.94 12.70
N LYS A 208 -6.65 6.86 13.95
CA LYS A 208 -8.09 6.83 14.26
C LYS A 208 -8.85 8.06 13.75
N ASP A 209 -8.17 9.19 13.62
CA ASP A 209 -8.78 10.46 13.22
C ASP A 209 -9.12 10.52 11.73
N ILE A 210 -8.65 9.57 10.92
CA ILE A 210 -9.08 9.41 9.51
C ILE A 210 -10.59 9.16 9.41
N ALA A 211 -11.22 8.62 10.47
CA ALA A 211 -12.67 8.49 10.55
C ALA A 211 -13.40 9.84 10.42
N LYS A 212 -12.72 10.96 10.74
CA LYS A 212 -13.26 12.32 10.63
C LYS A 212 -13.21 12.87 9.19
N ILE A 213 -12.44 12.24 8.30
CA ILE A 213 -12.31 12.65 6.90
C ILE A 213 -13.38 11.95 6.07
N GLU A 214 -14.22 12.74 5.41
CA GLU A 214 -15.20 12.23 4.44
C GLU A 214 -14.48 11.83 3.15
N PHE A 215 -14.53 10.54 2.85
CA PHE A 215 -14.00 9.99 1.62
C PHE A 215 -15.07 10.11 0.53
N LYS A 216 -14.66 10.28 -0.73
CA LYS A 216 -15.59 10.29 -1.87
C LYS A 216 -16.49 9.05 -1.81
N LYS A 217 -17.81 9.26 -1.93
CA LYS A 217 -18.76 8.14 -1.90
C LYS A 217 -18.56 7.24 -3.11
N VAL A 218 -18.37 5.95 -2.86
CA VAL A 218 -18.29 4.93 -3.90
C VAL A 218 -19.71 4.47 -4.22
N LEU A 219 -20.28 4.96 -5.31
CA LEU A 219 -21.58 4.48 -5.79
C LEU A 219 -21.37 3.09 -6.39
N ARG A 220 -21.82 2.04 -5.69
CA ARG A 220 -21.95 0.71 -6.29
C ARG A 220 -23.19 0.74 -7.18
N VAL A 221 -23.00 0.63 -8.49
CA VAL A 221 -24.08 0.51 -9.48
C VAL A 221 -24.59 -0.93 -9.49
#